data_AF-A0A965AK21-F1
#
_entry.id   AF-A0A965AK21-F1
#
_cell.length_a   1.000
_cell.length_b   1.000
_cell.length_c   1.000
_cell.angle_alpha   90.00
_cell.angle_beta   90.00
_cell.angle_gamma   90.00
#
_symmetry.space_group_name_H-M   'P 1'
#
loop_
_entity.id
_entity.type
_entity.pdbx_description
1 polymer ?
#
loop_
_entity_poly.entity_id
_entity_poly.type
_entity_poly.pdbx_seq_one_letter_code
_entity_poly.pdbx_strand_id
1 'polypeptide(L)'
;MHIMHGEGSTSGEFGPPGKTSGSRDQKGDAMKRPFETPQDSDRLRLATNRLDTLPADLDARYVCDSCGEEIVVPIDLTEGRHQDYVEDCPVCCNPMVLHVDIADDGEPFIRSEHE
;
A
#
# COMPACT_ATOMS: atom_id res chain seq x y z
N MET A 1 -39.84 -31.51 -0.76
CA MET A 1 -40.28 -30.60 0.30
C MET A 1 -40.09 -31.28 1.64
N HIS A 2 -39.11 -30.84 2.41
CA HIS A 2 -38.97 -31.18 3.83
C HIS A 2 -38.62 -29.88 4.54
N ILE A 3 -39.55 -29.38 5.36
CA ILE A 3 -39.36 -28.24 6.26
C ILE A 3 -39.29 -28.86 7.66
N MET A 4 -38.19 -28.63 8.37
CA MET A 4 -38.07 -28.91 9.81
C MET A 4 -37.73 -27.60 10.50
N HIS A 5 -38.64 -27.15 11.37
CA HIS A 5 -38.51 -25.98 12.23
C HIS A 5 -37.62 -26.32 13.44
N GLY A 6 -36.88 -25.33 13.94
CA GLY A 6 -36.15 -25.40 15.21
C GLY A 6 -36.08 -24.02 15.85
N GLU A 7 -36.56 -23.92 17.08
CA GLU A 7 -36.89 -22.72 17.85
C GLU A 7 -36.13 -22.70 19.18
N GLY A 8 -35.94 -21.51 19.78
CA GLY A 8 -35.41 -21.28 21.14
C GLY A 8 -34.13 -20.41 21.14
N SER A 9 -34.15 -19.11 21.43
CA SER A 9 -34.46 -18.38 22.69
C SER A 9 -33.51 -18.70 23.85
N THR A 10 -32.65 -17.74 24.24
CA THR A 10 -32.72 -17.06 25.55
C THR A 10 -31.67 -15.95 25.68
N SER A 11 -32.15 -14.81 26.16
CA SER A 11 -31.52 -13.60 26.69
C SER A 11 -30.59 -13.82 27.89
N GLY A 12 -29.64 -12.89 28.10
CA GLY A 12 -28.90 -12.73 29.35
C GLY A 12 -28.23 -11.36 29.47
N GLU A 13 -28.93 -10.41 30.08
CA GLU A 13 -28.44 -9.12 30.58
C GLU A 13 -27.68 -9.26 31.93
N PHE A 14 -27.27 -8.10 32.48
CA PHE A 14 -26.98 -7.78 33.88
C PHE A 14 -25.50 -7.50 34.24
N GLY A 15 -25.21 -6.21 34.42
CA GLY A 15 -23.97 -5.66 34.99
C GLY A 15 -23.99 -5.51 36.53
N PRO A 16 -23.50 -4.37 37.07
CA PRO A 16 -22.36 -4.22 37.98
C PRO A 16 -22.79 -4.06 39.46
N PRO A 17 -21.90 -4.03 40.50
CA PRO A 17 -21.23 -2.78 40.90
C PRO A 17 -19.91 -2.94 41.73
N GLY A 18 -19.20 -1.83 42.02
CA GLY A 18 -18.22 -1.83 43.12
C GLY A 18 -17.30 -0.62 43.20
N LYS A 19 -17.64 0.35 44.05
CA LYS A 19 -16.90 1.58 44.40
C LYS A 19 -16.09 1.36 45.69
N THR A 20 -14.90 1.98 45.82
CA THR A 20 -14.31 2.51 47.08
C THR A 20 -13.33 3.64 46.66
N SER A 21 -13.52 4.93 46.97
CA SER A 21 -13.44 5.69 48.23
C SER A 21 -12.01 6.07 48.68
N GLY A 22 -11.73 7.38 48.65
CA GLY A 22 -10.70 8.09 49.44
C GLY A 22 -9.36 8.30 48.73
N SER A 23 -8.62 9.40 48.89
CA SER A 23 -8.83 10.66 49.62
C SER A 23 -7.63 11.59 49.34
N ARG A 24 -7.88 12.89 49.23
CA ARG A 24 -7.05 14.02 49.72
C ARG A 24 -5.68 14.40 49.10
N ASP A 25 -5.65 15.70 48.79
CA ASP A 25 -4.58 16.67 49.05
C ASP A 25 -3.41 16.84 48.06
N GLN A 26 -3.74 17.55 46.98
CA GLN A 26 -3.16 18.86 46.59
C GLN A 26 -1.80 19.26 47.21
N LYS A 27 -0.81 19.45 46.32
CA LYS A 27 0.30 20.43 46.28
C LYS A 27 1.50 19.76 45.57
N GLY A 28 2.18 20.32 44.58
CA GLY A 28 2.11 21.60 43.90
C GLY A 28 3.10 21.54 42.73
N ASP A 29 2.95 22.50 41.82
CA ASP A 29 3.83 22.87 40.71
C ASP A 29 5.32 22.55 40.88
N ALA A 30 5.86 21.80 39.90
CA ALA A 30 7.16 22.09 39.30
C ALA A 30 7.31 21.29 37.98
N MET A 31 7.20 22.02 36.87
CA MET A 31 7.80 21.74 35.56
C MET A 31 7.74 20.29 35.03
N LYS A 32 6.67 20.03 34.27
CA LYS A 32 6.70 19.06 33.17
C LYS A 32 7.93 19.35 32.30
N ARG A 33 8.92 18.46 32.30
CA ARG A 33 9.87 18.38 31.18
C ARG A 33 9.23 17.44 30.17
N PRO A 34 8.80 17.91 28.98
CA PRO A 34 8.66 17.00 27.87
C PRO A 34 10.03 16.35 27.67
N PHE A 35 10.04 15.03 27.50
CA PHE A 35 11.17 14.35 26.92
C PHE A 35 11.20 14.79 25.45
N GLU A 36 11.75 15.97 25.19
CA GLU A 36 11.97 16.50 23.86
C GLU A 36 13.05 15.64 23.23
N THR A 37 12.63 14.71 22.37
CA THR A 37 13.53 14.04 21.45
C THR A 37 14.16 15.11 20.56
N PRO A 38 15.51 15.24 20.52
CA PRO A 38 16.17 16.07 19.54
C PRO A 38 15.94 15.44 18.17
N GLN A 39 15.02 16.00 17.39
CA GLN A 39 15.01 15.74 15.95
C GLN A 39 15.42 17.04 15.28
N ASP A 40 16.69 17.00 14.90
CA ASP A 40 17.54 18.04 14.31
C ASP A 40 16.83 19.11 13.50
N SER A 41 17.08 20.34 13.93
CA SER A 41 16.93 21.55 13.15
C SER A 41 17.79 21.51 11.88
N ASP A 42 17.16 21.83 10.75
CA ASP A 42 17.74 22.54 9.61
C ASP A 42 19.14 22.10 9.14
N ARG A 43 19.17 21.13 8.21
CA ARG A 43 20.27 21.08 7.24
C ARG A 43 19.95 20.50 5.86
N LEU A 44 18.85 20.93 5.25
CA LEU A 44 18.76 20.90 3.78
C LEU A 44 17.92 22.05 3.20
N ARG A 45 18.43 23.28 3.33
CA ARG A 45 18.12 24.36 2.38
C ARG A 45 19.15 24.36 1.24
N LEU A 46 19.13 23.32 0.42
CA LEU A 46 19.72 23.36 -0.93
C LEU A 46 18.63 23.06 -1.94
N ALA A 47 18.20 24.11 -2.63
CA ALA A 47 17.45 24.01 -3.85
C ALA A 47 18.23 23.19 -4.89
N THR A 48 17.87 21.92 -5.06
CA THR A 48 17.72 21.31 -6.39
C THR A 48 16.61 20.29 -6.27
N ASN A 49 15.42 20.67 -6.72
CA ASN A 49 14.32 19.77 -7.03
C ASN A 49 14.83 18.74 -8.04
N ARG A 50 15.33 17.57 -7.57
CA ARG A 50 15.98 16.56 -8.41
C ARG A 50 15.30 15.19 -8.38
N LEU A 51 14.21 15.04 -7.62
CA LEU A 51 13.44 13.79 -7.55
C LEU A 51 11.99 13.92 -8.05
N ASP A 52 11.47 15.12 -8.30
CA ASP A 52 10.01 15.30 -8.46
C ASP A 52 9.52 15.45 -9.91
N THR A 53 10.30 15.11 -10.95
CA THR A 53 9.81 15.20 -12.35
C THR A 53 10.50 14.25 -13.34
N LEU A 54 10.64 12.98 -12.96
CA LEU A 54 10.51 11.92 -13.95
C LEU A 54 9.09 11.37 -13.76
N PRO A 55 8.33 11.02 -14.81
CA PRO A 55 6.99 10.47 -14.65
C PRO A 55 7.12 9.08 -14.02
N ALA A 56 7.26 9.04 -12.70
CA ALA A 56 7.30 7.83 -11.89
C ALA A 56 5.92 7.13 -11.83
N ASP A 57 4.92 7.74 -12.47
CA ASP A 57 3.52 7.31 -12.49
C ASP A 57 3.11 6.74 -13.86
N LEU A 58 4.06 6.44 -14.75
CA LEU A 58 3.73 5.83 -16.04
C LEU A 58 3.57 4.31 -15.87
N ASP A 59 2.33 3.86 -15.82
CA ASP A 59 1.98 2.44 -15.73
C ASP A 59 1.39 1.93 -17.05
N ALA A 60 1.59 0.64 -17.32
CA ALA A 60 0.91 -0.08 -18.37
C ALA A 60 0.39 -1.42 -17.85
N ARG A 61 -0.40 -2.12 -18.68
CA ARG A 61 -0.98 -3.41 -18.32
C ARG A 61 -0.75 -4.47 -19.38
N TYR A 62 -0.63 -5.72 -18.94
CA TYR A 62 -0.65 -6.90 -19.80
C TYR A 62 -1.54 -7.98 -19.17
N VAL A 63 -1.96 -8.96 -19.97
CA VAL A 63 -2.68 -10.14 -19.49
C VAL A 63 -1.71 -11.31 -19.48
N CYS A 64 -1.50 -11.95 -18.32
CA CYS A 64 -0.60 -13.09 -18.23
C CYS A 64 -1.14 -14.29 -19.03
N ASP A 65 -0.35 -14.82 -19.97
CA ASP A 65 -0.75 -15.97 -20.80
C ASP A 65 -0.87 -17.29 -20.00
N SER A 66 -0.25 -17.38 -18.82
CA SER A 66 -0.33 -18.58 -17.97
C SER A 66 -1.59 -18.61 -17.11
N CYS A 67 -1.93 -17.52 -16.42
CA CYS A 67 -3.03 -17.48 -15.45
C CYS A 67 -4.23 -16.64 -15.87
N GLY A 68 -4.08 -15.77 -16.88
CA GLY A 68 -5.13 -14.89 -17.38
C GLY A 68 -5.38 -13.62 -16.57
N GLU A 69 -4.56 -13.30 -15.56
CA GLU A 69 -4.71 -12.09 -14.76
C GLU A 69 -4.24 -10.84 -15.54
N GLU A 70 -4.96 -9.72 -15.39
CA GLU A 70 -4.48 -8.40 -15.82
C GLU A 70 -3.48 -7.86 -14.79
N ILE A 71 -2.23 -7.69 -15.21
CA ILE A 71 -1.14 -7.18 -14.38
C ILE A 71 -0.85 -5.74 -14.78
N VAL A 72 -0.72 -4.86 -13.79
CA VAL A 72 -0.26 -3.47 -13.98
C VAL A 72 1.20 -3.39 -13.55
N VAL A 73 2.04 -2.82 -14.41
CA VAL A 73 3.48 -2.66 -14.17
C VAL A 73 3.91 -1.21 -14.45
N PRO A 74 4.86 -0.66 -13.65
CA PRO A 74 5.47 0.62 -13.95
C PRO A 74 6.42 0.51 -15.15
N ILE A 75 6.47 1.56 -15.97
CA ILE A 75 7.33 1.65 -17.15
C ILE A 75 8.57 2.49 -16.85
N ASP A 76 9.74 1.86 -16.93
CA ASP A 76 11.01 2.56 -16.87
C ASP A 76 11.32 3.22 -18.21
N LEU A 77 11.40 4.55 -18.26
CA LEU A 77 11.73 5.28 -19.48
C LEU A 77 13.24 5.33 -19.79
N THR A 78 14.09 4.86 -18.87
CA THR A 78 15.55 5.01 -18.98
C THR A 78 16.16 4.08 -20.03
N GLU A 79 15.52 2.96 -20.37
CA GLU A 79 15.97 2.03 -21.42
C GLU A 79 15.47 2.40 -22.83
N GLY A 80 14.70 3.50 -22.96
CA GLY A 80 14.22 4.02 -24.23
C GLY A 80 12.80 3.58 -24.59
N ARG A 81 12.43 3.80 -25.85
CA ARG A 81 11.04 3.63 -26.32
C ARG A 81 10.63 2.19 -26.63
N HIS A 82 11.60 1.31 -26.81
CA HIS A 82 11.37 -0.11 -27.11
C HIS A 82 12.22 -0.90 -26.13
N GLN A 83 11.59 -1.74 -25.33
CA GLN A 83 12.23 -2.47 -24.25
C GLN A 83 11.71 -3.91 -24.25
N ASP A 84 12.63 -4.86 -24.10
CA ASP A 84 12.31 -6.28 -24.00
C ASP A 84 12.93 -6.81 -22.72
N TYR A 85 12.11 -7.29 -21.78
CA TYR A 85 12.60 -7.85 -20.53
C TYR A 85 11.73 -9.01 -20.05
N VAL A 86 12.27 -9.79 -19.13
CA VAL A 86 11.54 -10.91 -18.50
C VAL A 86 11.17 -10.51 -17.08
N GLU A 87 9.91 -10.69 -16.73
CA GLU A 87 9.38 -10.49 -15.38
C GLU A 87 8.50 -11.67 -14.98
N ASP A 88 8.59 -12.12 -13.73
CA ASP A 88 7.71 -13.17 -13.21
C ASP A 88 6.31 -12.62 -12.96
N CYS A 89 5.27 -13.33 -13.41
CA CYS A 89 3.90 -12.95 -13.09
C CYS A 89 3.68 -12.95 -11.55
N PRO A 90 3.25 -11.84 -10.93
CA PRO A 90 3.13 -11.76 -9.47
C PRO A 90 2.00 -12.64 -8.88
N VAL A 91 1.14 -13.19 -9.76
CA VAL A 91 0.05 -14.07 -9.38
C VAL A 91 0.42 -15.56 -9.47
N CYS A 92 1.13 -15.96 -10.52
CA CYS A 92 1.40 -17.38 -10.79
C CYS A 92 2.88 -17.76 -10.89
N CYS A 93 3.79 -16.80 -10.75
CA CYS A 93 5.25 -16.97 -10.76
C CYS A 93 5.80 -17.63 -12.03
N ASN A 94 5.08 -17.57 -13.16
CA ASN A 94 5.63 -17.99 -14.45
C ASN A 94 6.34 -16.79 -15.10
N PRO A 95 7.50 -17.02 -15.74
CA PRO A 95 8.24 -15.98 -16.44
C PRO A 95 7.45 -15.49 -17.67
N MET A 96 7.37 -14.18 -17.83
CA MET A 96 6.74 -13.52 -18.97
C MET A 96 7.78 -12.63 -19.67
N VAL A 97 7.94 -12.82 -20.98
CA VAL A 97 8.63 -11.86 -21.84
C VAL A 97 7.68 -10.69 -22.10
N LEU A 98 8.09 -9.48 -21.74
CA LEU A 98 7.34 -8.25 -21.92
C LEU A 98 8.03 -7.40 -23.00
N HIS A 99 7.29 -7.15 -24.08
CA HIS A 99 7.69 -6.23 -25.15
C HIS A 99 6.96 -4.90 -24.93
N VAL A 100 7.71 -3.87 -24.56
CA VAL A 100 7.19 -2.54 -24.25
C VAL A 100 7.50 -1.58 -25.39
N ASP A 101 6.46 -0.94 -25.92
CA ASP A 101 6.55 0.12 -26.92
C ASP A 101 5.95 1.42 -26.38
N ILE A 102 6.66 2.54 -26.52
CA ILE A 102 6.22 3.87 -26.09
C ILE A 102 5.88 4.71 -27.32
N ALA A 103 4.59 4.96 -27.51
CA ALA A 103 4.07 5.73 -28.63
C ALA A 103 4.53 7.21 -28.60
N ASP A 104 4.32 7.92 -29.70
CA ASP A 104 4.74 9.33 -29.84
C ASP A 104 4.03 10.27 -28.87
N ASP A 105 2.81 9.94 -28.46
CA ASP A 105 2.03 10.64 -27.43
C ASP A 105 2.48 10.30 -25.99
N GLY A 106 3.39 9.34 -25.83
CA GLY A 106 3.91 8.88 -24.55
C GLY A 106 3.12 7.73 -23.93
N GLU A 107 2.08 7.22 -24.60
CA GLU A 107 1.31 6.08 -24.12
C GLU A 107 2.10 4.78 -24.27
N PRO A 108 2.29 4.00 -23.18
CA PRO A 108 2.96 2.71 -23.25
C PRO A 108 2.00 1.58 -23.64
N PHE A 109 2.50 0.64 -24.44
CA PHE A 109 1.82 -0.61 -24.78
C PHE A 109 2.72 -1.79 -24.40
N ILE A 110 2.14 -2.84 -23.82
CA ILE A 110 2.83 -4.09 -23.53
C ILE A 110 2.20 -5.22 -24.34
N ARG A 111 3.05 -5.98 -25.05
CA ARG A 111 2.74 -7.33 -25.51
C ARG A 111 3.47 -8.32 -24.61
N SER A 112 2.75 -9.26 -24.04
CA SER A 112 3.33 -10.33 -23.22
C SER A 112 3.36 -11.64 -23.99
N GLU A 113 4.40 -12.43 -23.75
CA GLU A 113 4.55 -13.81 -24.24
C GLU A 113 5.07 -14.68 -23.09
N HIS A 114 4.58 -15.92 -22.99
CA HIS A 114 5.15 -16.89 -22.05
C HIS A 114 6.50 -17.41 -22.54
N GLU A 115 7.50 -17.47 -21.66
CA GLU A 115 8.83 -18.05 -21.97
C GLU A 115 8.82 -19.60 -22.07
#